data_AF-A0AAD5MJE1-F1
#
_entry.id   AF-A0AAD5MJE1-F1
#
_cell.length_a   1.000
_cell.length_b   1.000
_cell.length_c   1.000
_cell.angle_alpha   90.00
_cell.angle_beta   90.00
_cell.angle_gamma   90.00
#
_symmetry.space_group_name_H-M   'P 1'
#
loop_
_entity.id
_entity.type
_entity.pdbx_description
1 polymer ?
#
loop_
_entity_poly.entity_id
_entity_poly.type
_entity_poly.pdbx_seq_one_letter_code
_entity_poly.pdbx_strand_id
1 'polypeptide(L)'
;MDPAQRARLVTAGGGFGPVADRGYGVSYIVAGENQISFHISSKRSADNTSSREFREELKRSLKDMQTLFRDIPDGLVPNGIDVKNSL
;
A
#
# COMPACT_ATOMS: atom_id res chain seq x y z
N MET A 1 25.20 0.72 -7.32
CA MET A 1 24.34 1.41 -6.34
C MET A 1 23.82 0.38 -5.36
N ASP A 2 23.90 0.65 -4.07
CA ASP A 2 23.34 -0.25 -3.05
C ASP A 2 21.79 -0.28 -3.14
N PRO A 3 21.13 -1.42 -2.86
CA PRO A 3 19.68 -1.53 -2.82
C PRO A 3 18.97 -0.45 -1.97
N ALA A 4 19.54 -0.05 -0.83
CA ALA A 4 18.98 0.99 0.02
C ALA A 4 19.09 2.38 -0.64
N GLN A 5 20.14 2.66 -1.41
CA GLN A 5 20.22 3.86 -2.25
C GLN A 5 19.17 3.85 -3.37
N ARG A 6 18.89 2.70 -4.00
CA ARG A 6 17.81 2.58 -5.02
C ARG A 6 16.44 2.92 -4.44
N ALA A 7 16.13 2.44 -3.23
CA ALA A 7 14.88 2.75 -2.54
C ALA A 7 14.73 4.24 -2.18
N ARG A 8 15.84 4.97 -1.98
CA ARG A 8 15.83 6.42 -1.70
C ARG A 8 15.67 7.29 -2.96
N LEU A 9 15.94 6.74 -4.14
CA LEU A 9 15.87 7.45 -5.42
C LEU A 9 14.48 7.35 -6.07
N VAL A 10 13.62 6.48 -5.57
CA VAL A 10 12.21 6.42 -5.95
C VAL A 10 11.51 7.60 -5.28
N THR A 11 11.05 8.56 -6.09
CA THR A 11 10.17 9.61 -5.59
C THR A 11 8.90 8.97 -5.01
N ALA A 12 8.55 9.34 -3.78
CA ALA A 12 7.31 8.87 -3.13
C ALA A 12 6.04 9.38 -3.83
N GLY A 13 6.19 10.20 -4.88
CA GLY A 13 5.09 10.92 -5.52
C GLY A 13 4.70 12.18 -4.76
N GLY A 14 3.64 12.83 -5.25
CA GLY A 14 2.94 13.88 -4.52
C GLY A 14 1.89 13.32 -3.56
N GLY A 15 1.39 14.16 -2.66
CA GLY A 15 0.21 13.85 -1.86
C GLY A 15 -0.67 15.07 -1.67
N PHE A 16 -1.80 14.84 -1.01
CA PHE A 16 -2.83 15.84 -0.77
C PHE A 16 -3.28 15.77 0.68
N GLY A 17 -3.82 16.88 1.20
CA GLY A 17 -4.43 16.92 2.53
C GLY A 17 -5.78 16.18 2.55
N PRO A 18 -6.28 15.80 3.73
CA PRO A 18 -7.60 15.17 3.85
C PRO A 18 -8.70 16.12 3.36
N VAL A 19 -9.66 15.58 2.60
CA VAL A 19 -10.83 16.34 2.11
C VAL A 19 -11.81 16.62 3.26
N ALA A 20 -11.96 15.67 4.18
CA ALA A 20 -12.79 15.82 5.37
C ALA A 20 -11.96 16.23 6.59
N ASP A 21 -12.50 17.09 7.45
CA ASP A 21 -11.83 17.56 8.67
C ASP A 21 -11.37 16.43 9.60
N ARG A 22 -12.15 15.35 9.64
CA ARG A 22 -11.93 14.16 10.46
C ARG A 22 -11.52 12.93 9.64
N GLY A 23 -10.92 13.15 8.47
CA GLY A 23 -10.54 12.11 7.53
C GLY A 23 -9.04 12.05 7.23
N TYR A 24 -8.70 11.24 6.22
CA TYR A 24 -7.34 11.06 5.73
C TYR A 24 -7.23 11.48 4.26
N GLY A 25 -6.06 11.98 3.86
CA GLY A 25 -5.63 12.02 2.47
C GLY A 25 -4.63 10.90 2.24
N VAL A 26 -4.83 10.06 1.23
CA VAL A 26 -3.94 8.93 0.95
C VAL A 26 -3.68 8.85 -0.55
N SER A 27 -2.41 8.94 -0.94
CA SER A 27 -1.94 8.62 -2.30
C SER A 27 -0.90 7.51 -2.25
N TYR A 28 -0.77 6.76 -3.35
CA TYR A 28 0.25 5.74 -3.49
C TYR A 28 0.78 5.65 -4.91
N ILE A 29 2.01 5.16 -5.02
CA ILE A 29 2.66 4.85 -6.30
C ILE A 29 3.24 3.44 -6.18
N VAL A 30 2.95 2.59 -7.17
CA VAL A 30 3.66 1.33 -7.38
C VAL A 30 4.92 1.65 -8.15
N ALA A 31 6.08 1.48 -7.51
CA ALA A 31 7.37 1.85 -8.05
C ALA A 31 8.15 0.59 -8.47
N GLY A 32 8.22 0.37 -9.78
CA GLY A 32 8.79 -0.87 -10.32
C GLY A 32 7.95 -2.08 -9.93
N GLU A 33 8.61 -3.21 -9.68
CA GLU A 33 7.94 -4.50 -9.48
C GLU A 33 7.73 -4.85 -8.00
N ASN A 34 8.57 -4.33 -7.10
CA ASN A 34 8.71 -4.85 -5.74
C ASN A 34 8.49 -3.78 -4.65
N GLN A 35 8.00 -2.59 -5.01
CA GLN A 35 7.84 -1.50 -4.06
C GLN A 35 6.54 -0.72 -4.29
N ILE A 36 5.87 -0.38 -3.19
CA ILE A 36 4.76 0.57 -3.17
C ILE A 36 5.11 1.65 -2.16
N SER A 37 5.00 2.91 -2.57
CA SER A 37 5.22 4.09 -1.74
C SER A 37 3.88 4.73 -1.42
N PHE A 38 3.63 5.05 -0.14
CA PHE A 38 2.39 5.67 0.33
C PHE A 38 2.67 7.05 0.94
N HIS A 39 1.84 8.03 0.61
CA HIS A 39 1.76 9.31 1.33
C HIS A 39 0.42 9.36 2.05
N ILE A 40 0.47 9.41 3.38
CA ILE A 40 -0.71 9.47 4.26
C ILE A 40 -0.69 10.80 5.01
N SER A 41 -1.79 11.52 4.97
CA SER A 41 -1.99 12.79 5.66
C SER A 41 -3.27 12.78 6.50
N SER A 42 -3.24 13.50 7.62
CA SER A 42 -4.37 13.70 8.53
C SER A 42 -4.20 15.03 9.26
N LYS A 43 -5.31 15.64 9.72
CA LYS A 43 -5.22 16.87 10.52
C LYS A 43 -4.81 16.53 11.95
N ARG A 44 -3.81 17.24 12.48
CA ARG A 44 -3.37 17.08 13.88
C ARG A 44 -4.45 17.46 14.90
N SER A 45 -5.39 18.31 14.49
CA SER A 45 -6.52 18.76 15.32
C SER A 45 -7.67 17.76 15.39
N ALA A 46 -7.67 16.70 14.57
CA ALA A 46 -8.73 15.70 14.57
C ALA A 46 -8.32 14.50 15.43
N ASP A 47 -8.96 14.39 16.59
CA ASP A 47 -8.71 13.36 17.62
C ASP A 47 -8.97 11.91 17.16
N ASN A 48 -9.73 11.70 16.10
CA ASN A 48 -10.03 10.38 15.54
C ASN A 48 -9.07 9.95 14.43
N THR A 49 -8.05 10.74 14.12
CA THR A 49 -7.12 10.44 13.01
C THR A 49 -5.66 10.51 13.42
N SER A 50 -4.86 9.58 12.89
CA SER A 50 -3.42 9.53 13.11
C SER A 50 -2.75 8.91 11.89
N SER A 51 -2.08 9.74 11.08
CA SER A 51 -1.34 9.27 9.89
C SER A 51 -0.29 8.20 10.25
N ARG A 52 0.26 8.28 11.46
CA ARG A 52 1.23 7.31 11.99
C ARG A 52 0.57 5.96 12.30
N GLU A 53 -0.55 5.95 12.99
CA GLU A 53 -1.27 4.70 13.29
C GLU A 53 -1.83 4.08 12.02
N PHE A 54 -2.41 4.88 11.13
CA PHE A 54 -2.87 4.41 9.82
C PHE A 54 -1.74 3.72 9.04
N ARG A 55 -0.52 4.28 9.05
CA ARG A 55 0.65 3.65 8.40
C ARG A 55 0.95 2.26 8.98
N GLU A 56 0.91 2.10 10.30
CA GLU A 56 1.18 0.81 10.92
C GLU A 56 0.08 -0.22 10.63
N GLU A 57 -1.19 0.20 10.64
CA GLU A 57 -2.31 -0.67 10.25
C GLU A 57 -2.22 -1.06 8.78
N LEU A 58 -1.94 -0.11 7.88
CA LEU A 58 -1.79 -0.40 6.46
C LEU A 58 -0.68 -1.42 6.21
N LYS A 59 0.45 -1.31 6.91
CA LYS A 59 1.55 -2.29 6.82
C LYS A 59 1.12 -3.68 7.31
N ARG A 60 0.34 -3.76 8.39
CA ARG A 60 -0.23 -5.03 8.87
C ARG A 60 -1.19 -5.62 7.83
N SER A 61 -2.16 -4.84 7.37
CA SER A 61 -3.14 -5.30 6.37
C SER A 61 -2.48 -5.78 5.08
N LEU A 62 -1.44 -5.11 4.58
CA LEU A 62 -0.70 -5.56 3.39
C LEU A 62 0.01 -6.89 3.63
N LYS A 63 0.58 -7.11 4.82
CA LYS A 63 1.20 -8.37 5.20
C LYS A 63 0.18 -9.50 5.39
N ASP A 64 -0.99 -9.18 5.93
CA ASP A 64 -2.07 -10.14 6.11
C ASP A 64 -2.62 -10.57 4.74
N MET A 65 -2.87 -9.62 3.84
CA MET A 65 -3.22 -9.92 2.43
C MET A 65 -2.14 -10.77 1.78
N GLN A 66 -0.85 -10.42 1.91
CA GLN A 66 0.23 -11.24 1.37
C GLN A 66 0.20 -12.67 1.89
N THR A 67 -0.13 -12.87 3.17
CA THR A 67 -0.21 -14.19 3.80
C THR A 67 -1.36 -15.00 3.21
N LEU A 68 -2.53 -14.38 3.01
CA LEU A 68 -3.69 -15.05 2.39
C LEU A 68 -3.38 -15.63 1.00
N PHE A 69 -2.52 -14.97 0.23
CA PHE A 69 -2.15 -15.41 -1.13
C PHE A 69 -0.88 -16.27 -1.20
N ARG A 70 -0.10 -16.37 -0.12
CA ARG A 70 1.15 -17.15 -0.12
C ARG A 70 0.90 -18.66 -0.02
N ASP A 71 -0.17 -19.05 0.65
CA ASP A 71 -0.53 -20.46 0.84
C ASP A 71 -1.40 -21.01 -0.30
N ILE A 72 -1.63 -20.19 -1.34
CA ILE A 72 -2.28 -20.62 -2.58
C ILE A 72 -1.20 -21.19 -3.50
N PRO A 73 -1.23 -22.48 -3.84
CA PRO A 73 -0.36 -23.03 -4.88
C PRO A 73 -0.61 -22.28 -6.19
N ASP A 74 0.46 -21.99 -6.94
CA ASP A 74 0.36 -21.36 -8.26
C ASP A 74 -0.69 -22.09 -9.11
N GLY A 75 -1.82 -21.43 -9.37
CA GLY A 75 -2.93 -21.97 -10.18
C GLY A 75 -4.25 -22.25 -9.43
N LEU A 76 -4.33 -22.07 -8.11
CA LEU A 76 -5.59 -22.26 -7.36
C LEU A 76 -6.10 -20.95 -6.74
N VAL A 77 -6.45 -19.97 -7.58
CA VAL A 77 -7.13 -18.76 -7.11
C VAL A 77 -8.50 -19.16 -6.53
N PRO A 78 -8.80 -18.88 -5.25
CA PRO A 78 -10.13 -19.10 -4.71
C PRO A 78 -11.06 -18.11 -5.41
N ASN A 79 -11.97 -18.65 -6.21
CA ASN A 79 -12.90 -17.99 -7.14
C ASN A 79 -12.43 -17.83 -8.60
N GLY A 80 -11.75 -18.84 -9.15
CA GLY A 80 -12.17 -19.41 -10.44
C GLY A 80 -12.08 -18.54 -11.69
N ILE A 81 -11.06 -17.68 -11.79
CA ILE A 81 -10.64 -17.14 -13.10
C ILE A 81 -9.22 -17.62 -13.35
N ASP A 82 -9.13 -18.72 -14.10
CA ASP A 82 -7.87 -19.22 -14.64
C ASP A 82 -7.46 -18.33 -15.83
N VAL A 83 -6.53 -17.41 -15.58
CA VAL A 83 -6.00 -16.50 -16.61
C VAL A 83 -5.02 -17.24 -17.55
N LYS A 84 -4.55 -18.45 -17.20
CA LYS A 84 -3.59 -19.20 -18.02
C LYS A 84 -4.22 -19.84 -19.27
N ASN A 85 -5.55 -19.87 -19.37
CA ASN A 85 -6.29 -20.45 -20.51
C ASN A 85 -7.07 -19.41 -21.34
N SER A 86 -6.80 -18.12 -21.20
CA SER A 86 -7.54 -17.07 -21.92
C SER A 86 -6.76 -16.33 -23.01
N LEU A 87 -5.66 -16.90 -23.51
CA LEU A 87 -5.01 -16.49 -24.77
C LEU A 87 -4.59 -17.72 -25.59
#